data_AF-A0A9E3I031-F1
#
_entry.id   AF-A0A9E3I031-F1
#
_cell.length_a   1.000
_cell.length_b   1.000
_cell.length_c   1.000
_cell.angle_alpha   90.00
_cell.angle_beta   90.00
_cell.angle_gamma   90.00
#
_symmetry.space_group_name_H-M   'P 1'
#
loop_
_entity.id
_entity.type
_entity.pdbx_description
1 polymer ?
#
loop_
_entity_poly.entity_id
_entity_poly.type
_entity_poly.pdbx_seq_one_letter_code
_entity_poly.pdbx_strand_id
1 'polypeptide(L)'
;MDGQKFPSRLLFVIIILPALLLAGLASAAELPMIDAHSQVDHKVKLGKVIQLMDRAGVSRTILSTRGRIKPGKLVKFARKFPDRITPSVRTKGQPYEKNHPKYYKLLNAQLNMPEFGAMAEVILWHAKKGDKAPKRVVPIASEQVQAALQAALERKWPFIPHIEFAAAGSEKARLMAGLETLLAKHPGHPFLLIHMGQLQAEEAARLIERHPNLHFITSHSNPVVIASSNQPWVNLFQGESLHPKWKALMVRRPRRFVLGFDNVWAEHWGEFYFRQVALWRKALGELPPDAAHAIAHGNAERLWSLPPAR
;
A
#
# COMPACT_ATOMS: atom_id res chain seq x y z
N MET A 1 54.56 24.25 73.15
CA MET A 1 53.54 24.80 72.22
C MET A 1 53.25 23.71 71.21
N ASP A 2 51.96 23.42 71.04
CA ASP A 2 51.32 22.69 69.94
C ASP A 2 51.73 21.22 69.74
N GLY A 3 50.88 20.22 70.02
CA GLY A 3 49.68 19.86 69.25
C GLY A 3 50.12 18.88 68.14
N GLN A 4 49.66 17.64 67.99
CA GLN A 4 48.30 17.17 67.69
C GLN A 4 48.40 15.63 67.51
N LYS A 5 47.52 14.86 68.17
CA LYS A 5 46.37 14.13 67.60
C LYS A 5 46.68 13.13 66.46
N PHE A 6 46.54 11.84 66.80
CA PHE A 6 46.31 10.74 65.86
C PHE A 6 45.01 10.92 65.08
N PRO A 7 44.96 10.50 63.80
CA PRO A 7 43.70 10.10 63.18
C PRO A 7 43.66 8.60 62.84
N SER A 8 42.65 7.97 63.44
CA SER A 8 41.74 6.95 62.88
C SER A 8 42.07 6.30 61.53
N ARG A 9 42.25 4.98 61.56
CA ARG A 9 42.14 4.08 60.41
C ARG A 9 40.72 4.13 59.85
N LEU A 10 40.55 4.68 58.65
CA LEU A 10 39.31 4.62 57.90
C LEU A 10 39.22 3.25 57.20
N LEU A 11 38.31 2.38 57.62
CA LEU A 11 37.94 1.18 56.86
C LEU A 11 37.13 1.65 55.63
N PHE A 12 37.68 1.46 54.43
CA PHE A 12 36.90 1.55 53.19
C PHE A 12 36.05 0.28 53.05
N VAL A 13 34.76 0.37 53.36
CA VAL A 13 33.78 -0.63 52.94
C VAL A 13 33.46 -0.36 51.47
N ILE A 14 34.01 -1.19 50.57
CA ILE A 14 33.61 -1.19 49.15
C ILE A 14 32.22 -1.83 49.08
N ILE A 15 31.18 -1.01 49.01
CA ILE A 15 29.83 -1.47 48.65
C ILE A 15 29.83 -1.67 47.13
N ILE A 16 29.96 -2.92 46.68
CA ILE A 16 29.69 -3.29 45.29
C ILE A 16 28.17 -3.22 45.11
N LEU A 17 27.67 -2.12 44.53
CA LEU A 17 26.30 -2.07 44.04
C LEU A 17 26.18 -3.11 42.91
N PRO A 18 25.20 -4.04 42.95
CA PRO A 18 24.87 -4.81 41.77
C PRO A 18 24.20 -3.84 40.79
N ALA A 19 24.90 -3.50 39.71
CA ALA A 19 24.29 -2.87 38.55
C ALA A 19 23.23 -3.84 38.00
N LEU A 20 21.98 -3.64 38.38
CA LEU A 20 20.84 -4.28 37.73
C LEU A 20 20.89 -3.89 36.25
N LEU A 21 21.34 -4.82 35.41
CA LEU A 21 21.03 -4.84 33.98
C LEU A 21 19.51 -4.97 33.84
N LEU A 22 18.82 -3.83 33.88
CA LEU A 22 17.54 -3.65 33.21
C LEU A 22 17.83 -3.66 31.70
N ALA A 23 18.18 -4.83 31.18
CA ALA A 23 17.95 -5.15 29.78
C ALA A 23 16.44 -5.15 29.63
N GLY A 24 15.89 -3.99 29.24
CA GLY A 24 14.49 -3.86 28.91
C GLY A 24 14.15 -4.97 27.93
N LEU A 25 13.23 -5.84 28.33
CA LEU A 25 12.42 -6.60 27.38
C LEU A 25 11.61 -5.55 26.61
N ALA A 26 12.26 -4.86 25.67
CA ALA A 26 11.56 -4.27 24.56
C ALA A 26 10.89 -5.46 23.87
N SER A 27 9.61 -5.68 24.19
CA SER A 27 8.72 -6.39 23.29
C SER A 27 9.02 -5.82 21.92
N ALA A 28 9.56 -6.64 21.01
CA ALA A 28 9.77 -6.24 19.65
C ALA A 28 8.41 -5.75 19.17
N ALA A 29 8.25 -4.42 19.05
CA ALA A 29 6.99 -3.83 18.65
C ALA A 29 6.60 -4.51 17.33
N GLU A 30 5.39 -5.07 17.26
CA GLU A 30 4.94 -5.75 16.05
C GLU A 30 5.11 -4.80 14.85
N LEU A 31 5.67 -5.31 13.75
CA LEU A 31 5.91 -4.54 12.52
C LEU A 31 4.60 -3.87 12.08
N PRO A 32 4.48 -2.52 12.15
CA PRO A 32 3.27 -1.84 11.76
C PRO A 32 3.00 -2.03 10.26
N MET A 33 1.73 -2.17 9.90
CA MET A 33 1.32 -2.38 8.51
C MET A 33 0.35 -1.30 8.05
N ILE A 34 0.62 -0.74 6.88
CA ILE A 34 -0.32 0.12 6.16
C ILE A 34 -0.85 -0.66 4.95
N ASP A 35 -2.18 -0.79 4.88
CA ASP A 35 -2.85 -1.21 3.67
C ASP A 35 -2.97 -0.02 2.71
N ALA A 36 -2.02 0.11 1.79
CA ALA A 36 -1.96 1.26 0.89
C ALA A 36 -3.04 1.26 -0.20
N HIS A 37 -3.86 0.20 -0.31
CA HIS A 37 -4.94 0.15 -1.29
C HIS A 37 -6.03 -0.83 -0.89
N SER A 38 -7.19 -0.32 -0.47
CA SER A 38 -8.41 -1.11 -0.32
C SER A 38 -9.65 -0.29 -0.64
N GLN A 39 -10.78 -0.98 -0.76
CA GLN A 39 -12.03 -0.39 -1.21
C GLN A 39 -13.20 -0.84 -0.34
N VAL A 40 -14.26 -0.04 -0.35
CA VAL A 40 -15.48 -0.37 0.39
C VAL A 40 -16.71 -0.04 -0.43
N ASP A 41 -17.68 -0.94 -0.38
CA ASP A 41 -18.97 -0.79 -1.03
C ASP A 41 -20.10 -0.89 0.00
N HIS A 42 -21.32 -0.65 -0.46
CA HIS A 42 -22.51 -0.61 0.38
C HIS A 42 -22.86 -1.90 1.14
N LYS A 43 -22.24 -3.05 0.81
CA LYS A 43 -22.41 -4.31 1.53
C LYS A 43 -21.51 -4.39 2.76
N VAL A 44 -20.50 -3.52 2.88
CA VAL A 44 -19.61 -3.44 4.04
C VAL A 44 -19.97 -2.21 4.87
N LYS A 45 -20.29 -2.42 6.15
CA LYS A 45 -20.50 -1.32 7.09
C LYS A 45 -19.15 -0.65 7.38
N LEU A 46 -19.00 0.65 7.12
CA LEU A 46 -17.75 1.38 7.37
C LEU A 46 -17.20 1.20 8.78
N GLY A 47 -18.05 1.23 9.81
CA GLY A 47 -17.62 0.99 11.20
C GLY A 47 -17.01 -0.40 11.43
N LYS A 48 -17.34 -1.40 10.59
CA LYS A 48 -16.73 -2.72 10.65
C LYS A 48 -15.29 -2.72 10.13
N VAL A 49 -14.94 -1.79 9.23
CA VAL A 49 -13.58 -1.70 8.66
C VAL A 49 -12.53 -1.51 9.76
N ILE A 50 -12.75 -0.59 10.71
CA ILE A 50 -11.81 -0.38 11.84
C ILE A 50 -11.66 -1.66 12.67
N GLN A 51 -12.77 -2.30 13.04
CA GLN A 51 -12.71 -3.55 13.81
C GLN A 51 -11.95 -4.67 13.09
N LEU A 52 -12.08 -4.74 11.76
CA LEU A 52 -11.35 -5.71 10.94
C LEU A 52 -9.86 -5.34 10.84
N MET A 53 -9.54 -4.05 10.70
CA MET A 53 -8.15 -3.58 10.73
C MET A 53 -7.49 -3.89 12.08
N ASP A 54 -8.17 -3.62 13.19
CA ASP A 54 -7.68 -3.91 14.54
C ASP A 54 -7.40 -5.40 14.73
N ARG A 55 -8.37 -6.26 14.37
CA ARG A 55 -8.20 -7.72 14.45
C ARG A 55 -7.09 -8.24 13.53
N ALA A 56 -6.86 -7.58 12.40
CA ALA A 56 -5.78 -7.95 11.48
C ALA A 56 -4.40 -7.44 11.93
N GLY A 57 -4.34 -6.44 12.83
CA GLY A 57 -3.11 -5.71 13.15
C GLY A 57 -2.67 -4.75 12.04
N VAL A 58 -3.62 -4.05 11.40
CA VAL A 58 -3.34 -3.04 10.37
C VAL A 58 -3.57 -1.64 10.92
N SER A 59 -2.51 -0.85 10.93
CA SER A 59 -2.46 0.48 11.55
C SER A 59 -3.24 1.51 10.74
N ARG A 60 -3.15 1.48 9.41
CA ARG A 60 -3.83 2.44 8.53
C ARG A 60 -4.24 1.81 7.21
N THR A 61 -5.33 2.29 6.64
CA THR A 61 -5.77 1.93 5.29
C THR A 61 -6.00 3.18 4.43
N ILE A 62 -5.44 3.18 3.22
CA ILE A 62 -5.85 4.11 2.17
C ILE A 62 -7.10 3.52 1.51
N LEU A 63 -8.25 4.13 1.78
CA LEU A 63 -9.56 3.53 1.50
C LEU A 63 -10.30 4.34 0.43
N SER A 64 -10.75 3.66 -0.63
CA SER A 64 -11.62 4.26 -1.64
C SER A 64 -13.05 3.72 -1.54
N THR A 65 -14.00 4.47 -2.09
CA THR A 65 -15.40 4.00 -2.20
C THR A 65 -15.66 3.38 -3.56
N ARG A 66 -16.53 2.37 -3.60
CA ARG A 66 -17.13 1.87 -4.84
C ARG A 66 -18.63 1.61 -4.69
N GLY A 67 -19.26 1.27 -5.81
CA GLY A 67 -20.71 1.00 -5.85
C GLY A 67 -21.52 2.22 -5.42
N ARG A 68 -22.45 2.01 -4.48
CA ARG A 68 -23.44 3.00 -4.03
C ARG A 68 -22.98 3.92 -2.89
N ILE A 69 -21.76 3.72 -2.36
CA ILE A 69 -21.24 4.62 -1.32
C ILE A 69 -20.81 5.94 -1.95
N LYS A 70 -21.36 7.04 -1.42
CA LYS A 70 -20.97 8.40 -1.82
C LYS A 70 -19.64 8.79 -1.17
N PRO A 71 -18.73 9.49 -1.87
CA PRO A 71 -17.44 9.93 -1.31
C PRO A 71 -17.56 10.71 0.02
N GLY A 72 -18.56 11.60 0.14
CA GLY A 72 -18.78 12.35 1.39
C GLY A 72 -19.10 11.48 2.61
N LYS A 73 -19.62 10.26 2.43
CA LYS A 73 -19.81 9.30 3.53
C LYS A 73 -18.48 8.76 4.03
N LEU A 74 -17.54 8.50 3.12
CA LEU A 74 -16.18 8.10 3.47
C LEU A 74 -15.42 9.24 4.16
N VAL A 75 -15.55 10.48 3.67
CA VAL A 75 -14.96 11.66 4.32
C VAL A 75 -15.44 11.81 5.77
N LYS A 76 -16.76 11.75 6.00
CA LYS A 76 -17.33 11.79 7.36
C LYS A 76 -16.81 10.68 8.26
N PHE A 77 -16.53 9.51 7.70
CA PHE A 77 -15.96 8.38 8.43
C PHE A 77 -14.47 8.60 8.73
N ALA A 78 -13.69 9.05 7.76
CA ALA A 78 -12.27 9.36 7.94
C ALA A 78 -12.04 10.45 8.99
N ARG A 79 -12.90 11.48 9.07
CA ARG A 79 -12.85 12.49 10.15
C ARG A 79 -12.97 11.91 11.56
N LYS A 80 -13.66 10.77 11.72
CA LYS A 80 -13.76 10.07 13.03
C LYS A 80 -12.53 9.20 13.34
N PHE A 81 -11.74 8.87 12.32
CA PHE A 81 -10.58 8.00 12.42
C PHE A 81 -9.40 8.54 11.58
N PRO A 82 -8.96 9.80 11.80
CA PRO A 82 -7.97 10.47 10.95
C PRO A 82 -6.61 9.77 10.96
N ASP A 83 -6.30 9.08 12.07
CA ASP A 83 -5.07 8.32 12.23
C ASP A 83 -5.10 6.92 11.59
N ARG A 84 -6.29 6.45 11.17
CA ARG A 84 -6.50 5.08 10.68
C ARG A 84 -6.94 5.03 9.22
N ILE A 85 -7.61 6.06 8.72
CA ILE A 85 -8.18 6.07 7.36
C ILE A 85 -7.70 7.29 6.60
N THR A 86 -7.00 7.05 5.49
CA THR A 86 -6.74 8.07 4.47
C THR A 86 -7.76 7.88 3.35
N PRO A 87 -8.74 8.78 3.19
CA PRO A 87 -9.73 8.61 2.14
C PRO A 87 -9.09 8.89 0.78
N SER A 88 -9.42 8.04 -0.19
CA SER A 88 -8.87 8.06 -1.54
C SER A 88 -9.94 8.38 -2.57
N VAL A 89 -9.62 9.31 -3.49
CA VAL A 89 -10.52 9.78 -4.54
C VAL A 89 -10.93 8.59 -5.40
N ARG A 90 -12.24 8.37 -5.52
CA ARG A 90 -12.80 7.37 -6.43
C ARG A 90 -12.63 7.82 -7.88
N THR A 91 -11.95 7.00 -8.65
CA THR A 91 -11.60 7.19 -10.06
C THR A 91 -12.36 6.26 -11.01
N LYS A 92 -12.99 5.19 -10.50
CA LYS A 92 -13.65 4.17 -11.31
C LYS A 92 -15.17 4.11 -11.17
N GLY A 93 -15.81 3.62 -12.23
CA GLY A 93 -17.26 3.43 -12.34
C GLY A 93 -17.77 3.80 -13.73
N GLN A 94 -19.05 3.53 -14.00
CA GLN A 94 -19.65 3.73 -15.33
C GLN A 94 -19.39 5.11 -15.96
N PRO A 95 -19.42 6.25 -15.22
CA PRO A 95 -19.08 7.54 -15.83
C PRO A 95 -17.64 7.63 -16.34
N TYR A 96 -16.66 7.05 -15.62
CA TYR A 96 -15.26 7.00 -16.05
C TYR A 96 -15.13 6.15 -17.33
N GLU A 97 -15.77 4.98 -17.33
CA GLU A 97 -15.72 4.03 -18.46
C GLU A 97 -16.27 4.63 -19.76
N LYS A 98 -17.25 5.53 -19.65
CA LYS A 98 -17.92 6.17 -20.79
C LYS A 98 -17.36 7.56 -21.14
N ASN A 99 -16.27 7.99 -20.50
CA ASN A 99 -15.79 9.38 -20.55
C ASN A 99 -16.93 10.42 -20.34
N HIS A 100 -17.85 10.15 -19.43
CA HIS A 100 -19.08 10.94 -19.28
C HIS A 100 -18.84 12.17 -18.39
N PRO A 101 -19.44 13.35 -18.65
CA PRO A 101 -19.26 14.58 -17.84
C PRO A 101 -19.42 14.41 -16.31
N LYS A 102 -20.28 13.48 -15.90
CA LYS A 102 -20.47 13.07 -14.49
C LYS A 102 -19.20 12.55 -13.81
N TYR A 103 -18.24 11.99 -14.57
CA TYR A 103 -16.93 11.60 -14.06
C TYR A 103 -16.17 12.82 -13.56
N TYR A 104 -15.99 13.83 -14.40
CA TYR A 104 -15.30 15.07 -14.07
C TYR A 104 -15.98 15.82 -12.93
N LYS A 105 -17.32 15.88 -12.94
CA LYS A 105 -18.09 16.46 -11.83
C LYS A 105 -17.79 15.75 -10.50
N LEU A 106 -17.71 14.41 -10.50
CA LEU A 106 -17.40 13.62 -9.32
C LEU A 106 -15.93 13.77 -8.89
N LEU A 107 -15.00 13.80 -9.84
CA LEU A 107 -13.58 14.03 -9.60
C LEU A 107 -13.38 15.39 -8.92
N ASN A 108 -13.88 16.47 -9.53
CA ASN A 108 -13.77 17.83 -8.98
C ASN A 108 -14.44 17.96 -7.61
N ALA A 109 -15.62 17.35 -7.42
CA ALA A 109 -16.29 17.36 -6.12
C ALA A 109 -15.47 16.69 -5.02
N GLN A 110 -14.72 15.63 -5.33
CA GLN A 110 -13.83 14.97 -4.37
C GLN A 110 -12.56 15.79 -4.13
N LEU A 111 -11.95 16.36 -5.19
CA LEU A 111 -10.77 17.20 -5.05
C LEU A 111 -11.04 18.46 -4.21
N ASN A 112 -12.27 18.99 -4.24
CA ASN A 112 -12.67 20.13 -3.41
C ASN A 112 -12.90 19.78 -1.92
N MET A 113 -12.78 18.50 -1.53
CA MET A 113 -12.85 18.07 -0.13
C MET A 113 -11.41 17.88 0.41
N PRO A 114 -10.96 18.69 1.39
CA PRO A 114 -9.57 18.68 1.85
C PRO A 114 -9.16 17.38 2.55
N GLU A 115 -10.11 16.53 2.95
CA GLU A 115 -9.82 15.27 3.64
C GLU A 115 -9.24 14.20 2.73
N PHE A 116 -9.48 14.26 1.41
CA PHE A 116 -8.84 13.32 0.49
C PHE A 116 -7.33 13.52 0.50
N GLY A 117 -6.60 12.44 0.77
CA GLY A 117 -5.13 12.42 0.82
C GLY A 117 -4.51 11.45 -0.18
N ALA A 118 -5.31 10.88 -1.08
CA ALA A 118 -4.87 9.90 -2.07
C ALA A 118 -5.84 9.84 -3.26
N MET A 119 -5.42 9.18 -4.32
CA MET A 119 -6.24 8.82 -5.48
C MET A 119 -6.28 7.30 -5.64
N ALA A 120 -7.44 6.74 -5.97
CA ALA A 120 -7.57 5.33 -6.24
C ALA A 120 -7.01 4.97 -7.61
N GLU A 121 -6.95 3.69 -7.90
CA GLU A 121 -6.43 3.17 -9.16
C GLU A 121 -7.16 3.73 -10.39
N VAL A 122 -6.43 4.05 -11.44
CA VAL A 122 -7.00 4.53 -12.71
C VAL A 122 -6.94 3.37 -13.70
N ILE A 123 -8.10 2.86 -14.10
CA ILE A 123 -8.21 1.70 -14.98
C ILE A 123 -7.77 2.09 -16.39
N LEU A 124 -6.64 1.53 -16.83
CA LEU A 124 -6.16 1.62 -18.21
C LEU A 124 -6.42 0.30 -18.95
N TRP A 125 -6.23 -0.82 -18.27
CA TRP A 125 -6.59 -2.15 -18.78
C TRP A 125 -6.97 -3.08 -17.63
N HIS A 126 -8.14 -3.73 -17.71
CA HIS A 126 -8.64 -4.66 -16.69
C HIS A 126 -9.36 -5.83 -17.36
N ALA A 127 -9.08 -7.07 -16.94
CA ALA A 127 -9.69 -8.28 -17.49
C ALA A 127 -11.13 -8.48 -17.03
N LYS A 128 -11.91 -9.26 -17.79
CA LYS A 128 -13.22 -9.71 -17.32
C LYS A 128 -13.04 -10.66 -16.11
N LYS A 129 -13.80 -10.43 -15.04
CA LYS A 129 -13.85 -11.24 -13.81
C LYS A 129 -15.23 -11.89 -13.69
N GLY A 130 -15.51 -12.88 -14.53
CA GLY A 130 -16.86 -13.47 -14.64
C GLY A 130 -17.92 -12.38 -14.85
N ASP A 131 -18.98 -12.41 -14.04
CA ASP A 131 -20.04 -11.38 -14.05
C ASP A 131 -19.80 -10.25 -13.03
N LYS A 132 -18.71 -10.33 -12.23
CA LYS A 132 -18.40 -9.30 -11.22
C LYS A 132 -17.85 -8.02 -11.84
N ALA A 133 -17.06 -8.15 -12.90
CA ALA A 133 -16.48 -7.02 -13.60
C ALA A 133 -16.18 -7.35 -15.06
N PRO A 134 -16.51 -6.46 -16.01
CA PRO A 134 -16.21 -6.65 -17.44
C PRO A 134 -14.77 -6.29 -17.81
N LYS A 135 -14.32 -6.69 -19.02
CA LYS A 135 -13.07 -6.19 -19.61
C LYS A 135 -13.18 -4.68 -19.81
N ARG A 136 -12.08 -3.96 -19.55
CA ARG A 136 -11.97 -2.51 -19.78
C ARG A 136 -10.64 -2.20 -20.44
N VAL A 137 -10.67 -1.30 -21.42
CA VAL A 137 -9.50 -0.72 -22.06
C VAL A 137 -9.77 0.77 -22.19
N VAL A 138 -8.98 1.58 -21.51
CA VAL A 138 -9.06 3.05 -21.56
C VAL A 138 -7.67 3.55 -21.96
N PRO A 139 -7.51 4.13 -23.15
CA PRO A 139 -6.21 4.64 -23.60
C PRO A 139 -5.62 5.65 -22.60
N ILE A 140 -4.30 5.60 -22.41
CA ILE A 140 -3.59 6.52 -21.51
C ILE A 140 -3.85 7.97 -21.89
N ALA A 141 -3.94 8.26 -23.20
CA ALA A 141 -4.16 9.60 -23.72
C ALA A 141 -5.62 10.10 -23.60
N SER A 142 -6.57 9.27 -23.17
CA SER A 142 -7.97 9.69 -23.05
C SER A 142 -8.14 10.75 -21.96
N GLU A 143 -9.05 11.70 -22.20
CA GLU A 143 -9.28 12.87 -21.33
C GLU A 143 -9.51 12.50 -19.86
N GLN A 144 -10.27 11.42 -19.60
CA GLN A 144 -10.55 10.98 -18.23
C GLN A 144 -9.32 10.47 -17.50
N VAL A 145 -8.36 9.86 -18.22
CA VAL A 145 -7.07 9.43 -17.65
C VAL A 145 -6.20 10.66 -17.41
N GLN A 146 -6.13 11.56 -18.38
CA GLN A 146 -5.33 12.77 -18.28
C GLN A 146 -5.83 13.69 -17.16
N ALA A 147 -7.14 13.81 -16.94
CA ALA A 147 -7.70 14.55 -15.83
C ALA A 147 -7.33 13.93 -14.46
N ALA A 148 -7.36 12.59 -14.35
CA ALA A 148 -6.91 11.91 -13.13
C ALA A 148 -5.41 12.11 -12.89
N LEU A 149 -4.59 11.98 -13.93
CA LEU A 149 -3.16 12.19 -13.87
C LEU A 149 -2.82 13.63 -13.46
N GLN A 150 -3.45 14.62 -14.08
CA GLN A 150 -3.27 16.04 -13.75
C GLN A 150 -3.62 16.31 -12.29
N ALA A 151 -4.74 15.78 -11.80
CA ALA A 151 -5.11 15.91 -10.40
C ALA A 151 -4.10 15.24 -9.45
N ALA A 152 -3.55 14.08 -9.81
CA ALA A 152 -2.50 13.43 -9.02
C ALA A 152 -1.20 14.26 -9.00
N LEU A 153 -0.80 14.82 -10.15
CA LEU A 153 0.36 15.70 -10.28
C LEU A 153 0.22 16.95 -9.39
N GLU A 154 -0.90 17.67 -9.50
CA GLU A 154 -1.19 18.88 -8.71
C GLU A 154 -1.20 18.62 -7.20
N ARG A 155 -1.76 17.47 -6.81
CA ARG A 155 -1.84 17.06 -5.40
C ARG A 155 -0.57 16.41 -4.88
N LYS A 156 0.41 16.15 -5.75
CA LYS A 156 1.61 15.37 -5.45
C LYS A 156 1.28 13.99 -4.87
N TRP A 157 0.13 13.43 -5.25
CA TRP A 157 -0.23 12.05 -4.89
C TRP A 157 0.32 11.10 -5.92
N PRO A 158 0.77 9.89 -5.53
CA PRO A 158 1.19 8.91 -6.51
C PRO A 158 0.05 8.54 -7.47
N PHE A 159 0.37 8.44 -8.76
CA PHE A 159 -0.57 7.96 -9.77
C PHE A 159 -0.54 6.42 -9.81
N ILE A 160 -1.71 5.78 -9.71
CA ILE A 160 -1.83 4.32 -9.62
C ILE A 160 -2.46 3.78 -10.92
N PRO A 161 -1.67 3.52 -11.98
CA PRO A 161 -2.19 2.88 -13.18
C PRO A 161 -2.58 1.42 -12.89
N HIS A 162 -3.81 1.04 -13.25
CA HIS A 162 -4.24 -0.35 -13.25
C HIS A 162 -4.11 -0.93 -14.66
N ILE A 163 -3.13 -1.81 -14.82
CA ILE A 163 -2.83 -2.58 -16.04
C ILE A 163 -2.55 -4.01 -15.63
N GLU A 164 -3.33 -4.97 -16.13
CA GLU A 164 -3.12 -6.40 -15.89
C GLU A 164 -2.36 -7.03 -17.08
N PHE A 165 -1.03 -6.93 -17.08
CA PHE A 165 -0.20 -7.27 -18.25
C PHE A 165 -0.26 -8.74 -18.64
N ALA A 166 -0.32 -9.67 -17.68
CA ALA A 166 -0.38 -11.10 -17.98
C ALA A 166 -1.71 -11.48 -18.64
N ALA A 167 -2.81 -10.84 -18.25
CA ALA A 167 -4.12 -11.03 -18.86
C ALA A 167 -4.29 -10.31 -20.22
N ALA A 168 -3.44 -9.32 -20.53
CA ALA A 168 -3.57 -8.50 -21.72
C ALA A 168 -3.23 -9.20 -23.05
N GLY A 169 -2.61 -10.38 -23.01
CA GLY A 169 -2.28 -11.16 -24.22
C GLY A 169 -1.48 -10.33 -25.23
N SER A 170 -1.95 -10.26 -26.48
CA SER A 170 -1.31 -9.50 -27.56
C SER A 170 -1.23 -7.99 -27.31
N GLU A 171 -2.04 -7.43 -26.40
CA GLU A 171 -2.00 -6.00 -26.07
C GLU A 171 -0.83 -5.63 -25.13
N LYS A 172 -0.18 -6.62 -24.49
CA LYS A 172 0.87 -6.42 -23.48
C LYS A 172 1.98 -5.49 -23.95
N ALA A 173 2.51 -5.72 -25.16
CA ALA A 173 3.62 -4.93 -25.69
C ALA A 173 3.26 -3.44 -25.87
N ARG A 174 2.08 -3.16 -26.43
CA ARG A 174 1.56 -1.79 -26.63
C ARG A 174 1.31 -1.09 -25.30
N LEU A 175 0.74 -1.80 -24.32
CA LEU A 175 0.50 -1.26 -22.98
C LEU A 175 1.80 -0.95 -22.25
N MET A 176 2.81 -1.83 -22.38
CA MET A 176 4.11 -1.64 -21.75
C MET A 176 4.82 -0.41 -22.32
N ALA A 177 4.85 -0.27 -23.65
CA ALA A 177 5.41 0.91 -24.31
C ALA A 177 4.71 2.21 -23.89
N GLY A 178 3.37 2.17 -23.77
CA GLY A 178 2.57 3.30 -23.29
C GLY A 178 2.89 3.67 -21.84
N LEU A 179 3.04 2.69 -20.96
CA LEU A 179 3.46 2.92 -19.57
C LEU A 179 4.87 3.51 -19.52
N GLU A 180 5.86 2.93 -20.19
CA GLU A 180 7.24 3.44 -20.16
C GLU A 180 7.34 4.87 -20.72
N THR A 181 6.54 5.19 -21.74
CA THR A 181 6.42 6.57 -22.25
C THR A 181 5.84 7.51 -21.19
N LEU A 182 4.80 7.10 -20.47
CA LEU A 182 4.21 7.88 -19.38
C LEU A 182 5.23 8.12 -18.25
N LEU A 183 5.94 7.08 -17.82
CA LEU A 183 6.95 7.15 -16.77
C LEU A 183 8.07 8.13 -17.16
N ALA A 184 8.57 8.05 -18.39
CA ALA A 184 9.63 8.90 -18.90
C ALA A 184 9.23 10.39 -19.01
N LYS A 185 7.94 10.67 -19.26
CA LYS A 185 7.41 12.04 -19.31
C LYS A 185 7.32 12.72 -17.94
N HIS A 186 7.29 11.95 -16.86
CA HIS A 186 7.11 12.46 -15.49
C HIS A 186 8.16 11.89 -14.53
N PRO A 187 9.47 12.08 -14.78
CA PRO A 187 10.54 11.37 -14.06
C PRO A 187 10.61 11.72 -12.56
N GLY A 188 10.04 12.85 -12.13
CA GLY A 188 9.97 13.26 -10.73
C GLY A 188 8.70 12.86 -9.98
N HIS A 189 7.70 12.28 -10.66
CA HIS A 189 6.41 11.95 -10.06
C HIS A 189 6.26 10.44 -9.82
N PRO A 190 5.86 9.98 -8.62
CA PRO A 190 5.76 8.55 -8.34
C PRO A 190 4.56 7.89 -9.03
N PHE A 191 4.83 6.75 -9.67
CA PHE A 191 3.82 5.87 -10.25
C PHE A 191 3.82 4.51 -9.54
N LEU A 192 2.64 3.98 -9.23
CA LEU A 192 2.52 2.70 -8.53
C LEU A 192 1.68 1.72 -9.35
N LEU A 193 2.34 0.71 -9.94
CA LEU A 193 1.62 -0.38 -10.59
C LEU A 193 0.95 -1.26 -9.54
N ILE A 194 -0.38 -1.24 -9.53
CA ILE A 194 -1.17 -2.11 -8.65
C ILE A 194 -1.12 -3.57 -9.12
N HIS A 195 -1.24 -4.51 -8.18
CA HIS A 195 -1.15 -5.95 -8.43
C HIS A 195 0.17 -6.38 -9.07
N MET A 196 1.24 -5.65 -8.78
CA MET A 196 2.54 -5.80 -9.45
C MET A 196 2.46 -5.66 -10.99
N GLY A 197 1.35 -5.14 -11.53
CA GLY A 197 1.01 -5.22 -12.95
C GLY A 197 0.84 -6.66 -13.49
N GLN A 198 0.78 -7.67 -12.62
CA GLN A 198 0.92 -9.10 -12.96
C GLN A 198 2.28 -9.45 -13.63
N LEU A 199 3.32 -8.66 -13.37
CA LEU A 199 4.65 -8.85 -13.95
C LEU A 199 5.49 -9.82 -13.11
N GLN A 200 6.33 -10.61 -13.78
CA GLN A 200 7.31 -11.47 -13.12
C GLN A 200 8.48 -10.65 -12.54
N ALA A 201 9.28 -11.27 -11.67
CA ALA A 201 10.36 -10.60 -10.94
C ALA A 201 11.38 -9.92 -11.87
N GLU A 202 11.73 -10.57 -12.97
CA GLU A 202 12.67 -10.07 -13.97
C GLU A 202 12.12 -8.84 -14.71
N GLU A 203 10.83 -8.84 -15.05
CA GLU A 203 10.16 -7.70 -15.70
C GLU A 203 10.05 -6.51 -14.74
N ALA A 204 9.69 -6.77 -13.48
CA ALA A 204 9.63 -5.73 -12.44
C ALA A 204 11.02 -5.14 -12.17
N ALA A 205 12.06 -5.97 -12.08
CA ALA A 205 13.44 -5.52 -11.90
C ALA A 205 13.91 -4.62 -13.05
N ARG A 206 13.65 -5.03 -14.30
CA ARG A 206 13.95 -4.22 -15.50
C ARG A 206 13.30 -2.85 -15.44
N LEU A 207 12.03 -2.78 -15.04
CA LEU A 207 11.32 -1.51 -14.95
C LEU A 207 11.84 -0.61 -13.82
N ILE A 208 12.15 -1.18 -12.65
CA ILE A 208 12.73 -0.42 -11.52
C ILE A 208 14.07 0.21 -11.89
N GLU A 209 14.89 -0.52 -12.65
CA GLU A 209 16.19 -0.05 -13.10
C GLU A 209 16.08 1.11 -14.09
N ARG A 210 15.12 1.01 -15.02
CA ARG A 210 14.94 2.01 -16.09
C ARG A 210 14.11 3.23 -15.66
N HIS A 211 13.23 3.08 -14.67
CA HIS A 211 12.26 4.10 -14.27
C HIS A 211 12.30 4.32 -12.76
N PRO A 212 13.15 5.23 -12.26
CA PRO A 212 13.34 5.47 -10.82
C PRO A 212 12.08 5.92 -10.07
N ASN A 213 11.09 6.42 -10.81
CA ASN A 213 9.80 6.88 -10.32
C ASN A 213 8.72 5.78 -10.28
N LEU A 214 9.02 4.56 -10.75
CA LEU A 214 8.10 3.44 -10.67
C LEU A 214 8.22 2.68 -9.35
N HIS A 215 7.07 2.35 -8.78
CA HIS A 215 6.86 1.53 -7.61
C HIS A 215 5.77 0.48 -7.90
N PHE A 216 5.58 -0.47 -6.99
CA PHE A 216 4.56 -1.51 -7.10
C PHE A 216 3.75 -1.66 -5.82
N ILE A 217 2.46 -1.95 -5.95
CA ILE A 217 1.59 -2.35 -4.84
C ILE A 217 1.37 -3.86 -4.94
N THR A 218 1.60 -4.57 -3.83
CA THR A 218 1.62 -6.04 -3.78
C THR A 218 0.24 -6.71 -3.82
N SER A 219 -0.84 -5.94 -3.88
CA SER A 219 -2.23 -6.39 -3.84
C SER A 219 -2.50 -7.61 -4.72
N HIS A 220 -3.30 -8.56 -4.23
CA HIS A 220 -3.65 -9.81 -4.91
C HIS A 220 -2.48 -10.76 -5.28
N SER A 221 -1.23 -10.35 -5.07
CA SER A 221 -0.06 -11.07 -5.59
C SER A 221 0.46 -12.11 -4.59
N ASN A 222 -0.45 -12.93 -4.05
CA ASN A 222 -0.18 -13.88 -2.97
C ASN A 222 -1.02 -15.17 -3.12
N PRO A 223 -0.60 -16.29 -2.52
CA PRO A 223 -1.26 -17.59 -2.68
C PRO A 223 -2.70 -17.62 -2.17
N VAL A 224 -3.06 -16.83 -1.16
CA VAL A 224 -4.45 -16.78 -0.66
C VAL A 224 -5.40 -16.29 -1.75
N VAL A 225 -4.99 -15.27 -2.50
CA VAL A 225 -5.79 -14.73 -3.61
C VAL A 225 -5.74 -15.65 -4.82
N ILE A 226 -4.56 -16.15 -5.18
CA ILE A 226 -4.38 -17.06 -6.32
C ILE A 226 -5.24 -18.32 -6.16
N ALA A 227 -5.29 -18.92 -4.97
CA ALA A 227 -6.12 -20.08 -4.69
C ALA A 227 -7.64 -19.81 -4.85
N SER A 228 -8.04 -18.54 -4.86
CA SER A 228 -9.45 -18.09 -4.95
C SER A 228 -9.80 -17.41 -6.28
N SER A 229 -8.89 -17.39 -7.24
CA SER A 229 -9.02 -16.60 -8.47
C SER A 229 -8.43 -17.31 -9.68
N ASN A 230 -9.15 -17.30 -10.81
CA ASN A 230 -8.65 -17.81 -12.09
C ASN A 230 -7.90 -16.75 -12.90
N GLN A 231 -7.55 -15.62 -12.29
CA GLN A 231 -6.81 -14.54 -12.95
C GLN A 231 -5.31 -14.81 -12.84
N PRO A 232 -4.51 -14.39 -13.84
CA PRO A 232 -3.08 -14.62 -13.85
C PRO A 232 -2.34 -13.65 -12.93
N TRP A 233 -2.71 -13.62 -11.65
CA TRP A 233 -1.99 -12.85 -10.63
C TRP A 233 -0.58 -13.41 -10.49
N VAL A 234 0.41 -12.53 -10.37
CA VAL A 234 1.76 -12.98 -10.07
C VAL A 234 1.84 -13.47 -8.62
N ASN A 235 2.48 -14.62 -8.40
CA ASN A 235 2.73 -15.11 -7.06
C ASN A 235 4.07 -14.58 -6.54
N LEU A 236 4.05 -13.79 -5.46
CA LEU A 236 5.26 -13.31 -4.80
C LEU A 236 5.88 -14.38 -3.87
N PHE A 237 5.20 -15.50 -3.64
CA PHE A 237 5.52 -16.47 -2.61
C PHE A 237 5.88 -17.85 -3.16
N GLN A 238 6.63 -18.61 -2.36
CA GLN A 238 6.80 -20.05 -2.47
C GLN A 238 6.32 -20.65 -1.14
N GLY A 239 5.12 -21.25 -1.14
CA GLY A 239 4.44 -21.60 0.12
C GLY A 239 4.06 -20.35 0.90
N GLU A 240 4.51 -20.26 2.16
CA GLU A 240 4.22 -19.13 3.06
C GLU A 240 5.35 -18.07 3.14
N SER A 241 6.47 -18.30 2.46
CA SER A 241 7.61 -17.38 2.43
C SER A 241 7.72 -16.71 1.06
N LEU A 242 8.38 -15.56 0.98
CA LEU A 242 8.64 -14.92 -0.30
C LEU A 242 9.50 -15.83 -1.19
N HIS A 243 9.12 -15.94 -2.46
CA HIS A 243 9.93 -16.66 -3.44
C HIS A 243 11.34 -16.04 -3.51
N PRO A 244 12.44 -16.81 -3.57
CA PRO A 244 13.81 -16.28 -3.44
C PRO A 244 14.14 -15.10 -4.35
N LYS A 245 13.69 -15.13 -5.61
CA LYS A 245 13.87 -14.03 -6.57
C LYS A 245 13.18 -12.73 -6.13
N TRP A 246 11.97 -12.82 -5.59
CA TRP A 246 11.23 -11.66 -5.08
C TRP A 246 11.84 -11.15 -3.78
N LYS A 247 12.22 -12.05 -2.86
CA LYS A 247 12.96 -11.69 -1.64
C LYS A 247 14.24 -10.91 -1.97
N ALA A 248 15.07 -11.42 -2.88
CA ALA A 248 16.29 -10.75 -3.30
C ALA A 248 16.04 -9.37 -3.93
N LEU A 249 15.01 -9.24 -4.78
CA LEU A 249 14.66 -7.96 -5.40
C LEU A 249 14.14 -6.94 -4.37
N MET A 250 13.27 -7.38 -3.45
CA MET A 250 12.72 -6.54 -2.38
C MET A 250 13.80 -6.07 -1.43
N VAL A 251 14.76 -6.93 -1.05
CA VAL A 251 15.91 -6.53 -0.22
C VAL A 251 16.84 -5.55 -0.94
N ARG A 252 17.08 -5.75 -2.25
CA ARG A 252 17.96 -4.86 -3.03
C ARG A 252 17.33 -3.50 -3.35
N ARG A 253 15.99 -3.44 -3.44
CA ARG A 253 15.21 -2.26 -3.85
C ARG A 253 13.98 -2.06 -2.94
N PRO A 254 14.13 -1.99 -1.61
CA PRO A 254 13.00 -2.04 -0.68
C PRO A 254 12.05 -0.86 -0.83
N ARG A 255 12.56 0.28 -1.29
CA ARG A 255 11.79 1.51 -1.50
C ARG A 255 10.81 1.44 -2.69
N ARG A 256 10.82 0.35 -3.47
CA ARG A 256 10.03 0.18 -4.71
C ARG A 256 8.76 -0.65 -4.53
N PHE A 257 8.51 -1.19 -3.34
CA PHE A 257 7.36 -2.04 -3.06
C PHE A 257 6.54 -1.48 -1.90
N VAL A 258 5.22 -1.50 -2.06
CA VAL A 258 4.26 -0.99 -1.08
C VAL A 258 3.25 -2.09 -0.77
N LEU A 259 3.04 -2.37 0.51
CA LEU A 259 2.02 -3.31 0.93
C LEU A 259 0.61 -2.77 0.63
N GLY A 260 -0.24 -3.62 0.04
CA GLY A 260 -1.66 -3.35 -0.11
C GLY A 260 -2.41 -4.66 -0.32
N PHE A 261 -3.71 -4.69 0.02
CA PHE A 261 -4.49 -5.94 -0.02
C PHE A 261 -5.58 -5.94 -1.10
N ASP A 262 -6.03 -4.75 -1.50
CA ASP A 262 -7.12 -4.52 -2.44
C ASP A 262 -8.38 -5.31 -2.09
N ASN A 263 -8.91 -5.05 -0.90
CA ASN A 263 -10.24 -5.50 -0.53
C ASN A 263 -11.28 -4.81 -1.43
N VAL A 264 -11.71 -5.46 -2.50
CA VAL A 264 -12.72 -4.90 -3.44
C VAL A 264 -14.14 -5.27 -3.04
N TRP A 265 -14.35 -6.52 -2.67
CA TRP A 265 -15.67 -7.09 -2.42
C TRP A 265 -15.89 -7.33 -0.93
N ALA A 266 -17.16 -7.45 -0.52
CA ALA A 266 -17.49 -7.63 0.89
C ALA A 266 -16.86 -8.91 1.46
N GLU A 267 -16.79 -9.97 0.66
CA GLU A 267 -16.14 -11.24 1.03
C GLU A 267 -14.62 -11.16 1.17
N HIS A 268 -13.96 -10.10 0.65
CA HIS A 268 -12.54 -9.90 0.89
C HIS A 268 -12.28 -9.44 2.33
N TRP A 269 -13.22 -8.68 2.90
CA TRP A 269 -13.18 -8.26 4.29
C TRP A 269 -13.52 -9.43 5.24
N GLY A 270 -12.74 -9.63 6.30
CA GLY A 270 -12.92 -10.74 7.25
C GLY A 270 -11.79 -11.77 7.16
N GLU A 271 -12.13 -13.06 7.21
CA GLU A 271 -11.13 -14.16 7.24
C GLU A 271 -10.21 -14.16 6.01
N PHE A 272 -10.71 -13.75 4.84
CA PHE A 272 -9.87 -13.60 3.65
C PHE A 272 -8.79 -12.53 3.85
N TYR A 273 -9.16 -11.37 4.40
CA TYR A 273 -8.23 -10.31 4.76
C TYR A 273 -7.23 -10.75 5.83
N PHE A 274 -7.69 -11.43 6.89
CA PHE A 274 -6.82 -11.88 7.99
C PHE A 274 -5.75 -12.85 7.51
N ARG A 275 -6.11 -13.83 6.67
CA ARG A 275 -5.14 -14.78 6.09
C ARG A 275 -4.07 -14.08 5.27
N GLN A 276 -4.44 -13.09 4.46
CA GLN A 276 -3.48 -12.32 3.69
C GLN A 276 -2.55 -11.49 4.58
N VAL A 277 -3.10 -10.80 5.59
CA VAL A 277 -2.30 -9.97 6.51
C VAL A 277 -1.33 -10.84 7.31
N ALA A 278 -1.77 -11.98 7.84
CA ALA A 278 -0.91 -12.92 8.57
C ALA A 278 0.22 -13.46 7.69
N LEU A 279 -0.10 -13.85 6.44
CA LEU A 279 0.89 -14.31 5.47
C LEU A 279 1.96 -13.24 5.19
N TRP A 280 1.53 -12.01 4.90
CA TRP A 280 2.45 -10.90 4.66
C TRP A 280 3.26 -10.55 5.90
N ARG A 281 2.68 -10.60 7.10
CA ARG A 281 3.38 -10.30 8.36
C ARG A 281 4.51 -11.29 8.59
N LYS A 282 4.23 -12.59 8.43
CA LYS A 282 5.24 -13.66 8.51
C LYS A 282 6.36 -13.41 7.51
N ALA A 283 6.01 -13.22 6.24
CA ALA A 283 7.00 -13.10 5.17
C ALA A 283 7.85 -11.83 5.25
N LEU A 284 7.29 -10.69 5.71
CA LEU A 284 8.07 -9.48 5.97
C LEU A 284 8.98 -9.63 7.19
N GLY A 285 8.59 -10.42 8.20
CA GLY A 285 9.45 -10.76 9.34
C GLY A 285 10.71 -11.56 8.98
N GLU A 286 10.76 -12.16 7.78
CA GLU A 286 11.93 -12.86 7.25
C GLU A 286 12.91 -11.96 6.47
N LEU A 287 12.56 -10.67 6.29
CA LEU A 287 13.40 -9.68 5.61
C LEU A 287 14.29 -8.95 6.63
N PRO A 288 15.43 -8.36 6.18
CA PRO A 288 16.15 -7.37 6.96
C PRO A 288 15.20 -6.26 7.46
N PRO A 289 15.37 -5.74 8.69
CA PRO A 289 14.42 -4.81 9.29
C PRO A 289 14.13 -3.57 8.44
N ASP A 290 15.14 -2.98 7.82
CA ASP A 290 14.99 -1.81 6.95
C ASP A 290 14.09 -2.08 5.74
N ALA A 291 14.24 -3.25 5.10
CA ALA A 291 13.38 -3.68 4.01
C ALA A 291 11.95 -3.99 4.48
N ALA A 292 11.81 -4.68 5.63
CA ALA A 292 10.51 -4.99 6.21
C ALA A 292 9.71 -3.71 6.52
N HIS A 293 10.32 -2.76 7.24
CA HIS A 293 9.71 -1.48 7.58
C HIS A 293 9.37 -0.63 6.35
N ALA A 294 10.28 -0.57 5.36
CA ALA A 294 10.02 0.16 4.13
C ALA A 294 8.78 -0.37 3.39
N ILE A 295 8.64 -1.69 3.27
CA ILE A 295 7.55 -2.31 2.51
C ILE A 295 6.23 -2.30 3.30
N ALA A 296 6.30 -2.59 4.60
CA ALA A 296 5.12 -2.68 5.46
C ALA A 296 4.40 -1.35 5.67
N HIS A 297 5.16 -0.25 5.80
CA HIS A 297 4.57 1.08 6.09
C HIS A 297 5.38 2.26 5.54
N GLY A 298 6.71 2.25 5.66
CA GLY A 298 7.55 3.45 5.41
C GLY A 298 7.46 4.02 4.00
N ASN A 299 7.27 3.18 2.98
CA ASN A 299 7.04 3.65 1.62
C ASN A 299 5.67 4.32 1.48
N ALA A 300 4.62 3.80 2.12
CA ALA A 300 3.31 4.43 2.08
C ALA A 300 3.30 5.77 2.82
N GLU A 301 3.97 5.84 3.98
CA GLU A 301 4.17 7.10 4.71
C GLU A 301 4.83 8.16 3.84
N ARG A 302 5.95 7.82 3.20
CA ARG A 302 6.68 8.75 2.33
C ARG A 302 5.89 9.15 1.09
N LEU A 303 5.26 8.19 0.40
CA LEU A 303 4.62 8.42 -0.90
C LEU A 303 3.33 9.24 -0.79
N TRP A 304 2.57 9.08 0.30
CA TRP A 304 1.33 9.83 0.54
C TRP A 304 1.44 10.86 1.67
N SER A 305 2.65 11.11 2.20
CA SER A 305 2.88 12.00 3.34
C SER A 305 2.00 11.66 4.55
N LEU A 306 1.88 10.37 4.86
CA LEU A 306 1.06 9.90 5.98
C LEU A 306 1.81 10.06 7.30
N PRO A 307 1.09 10.23 8.43
CA PRO A 307 1.68 10.08 9.76
C PRO A 307 2.33 8.70 9.93
N PRO A 308 3.41 8.58 10.73
CA PRO A 308 4.04 7.30 11.02
C PRO A 308 3.03 6.28 11.56
N ALA A 309 3.11 5.05 11.07
CA ALA A 309 2.34 3.92 11.56
C ALA A 309 2.72 3.61 13.02
N ARG A 310 1.72 3.21 13.79
CA ARG A 310 1.82 2.80 15.19
C ARG A 310 1.17 1.44 15.37
#